data_AF-A0A8T0ANM0-F1
#
_entry.id   AF-A0A8T0ANM0-F1
#
_cell.length_a   1.000
_cell.length_b   1.000
_cell.length_c   1.000
_cell.angle_alpha   90.00
_cell.angle_beta   90.00
_cell.angle_gamma   90.00
#
_symmetry.space_group_name_H-M   'P 1'
#
loop_
_entity.id
_entity.type
_entity.pdbx_description
1 polymer ?
#
loop_
_entity_poly.entity_id
_entity_poly.type
_entity_poly.pdbx_seq_one_letter_code
_entity_poly.pdbx_strand_id
1 'polypeptide(L)'
;MKETNMASDSQKELQLSKKHEEILGKRAVLLQQMEICNKQQKDKKKHQATMSQVARERNAEIMEDFQKLEERFRTRPLLHPDVLKLQTCYWALVEQKLPEWESYLLGKSQAPLSAEMVSQGLKDTENNSSPALSKGRPPRPKLRSAD
;
A
#
# COMPACT_ATOMS: atom_id res chain seq x y z
N MET A 1 -70.54 -46.37 11.39
CA MET A 1 -69.05 -46.32 11.44
C MET A 1 -68.39 -45.63 10.25
N LYS A 2 -69.04 -45.44 9.09
CA LYS A 2 -68.42 -44.73 7.94
C LYS A 2 -68.33 -43.20 8.11
N GLU A 3 -69.30 -42.57 8.75
CA GLU A 3 -69.35 -41.11 8.90
C GLU A 3 -68.29 -40.53 9.84
N THR A 4 -67.92 -41.27 10.89
CA THR A 4 -66.88 -40.85 11.85
C THR A 4 -65.47 -40.85 11.24
N ASN A 5 -65.21 -41.73 10.26
CA ASN A 5 -63.93 -41.73 9.54
C ASN A 5 -63.82 -40.57 8.54
N MET A 6 -64.91 -40.23 7.85
CA MET A 6 -64.94 -39.11 6.90
C MET A 6 -64.68 -37.75 7.56
N ALA A 7 -65.24 -37.52 8.76
CA ALA A 7 -64.98 -36.32 9.54
C ALA A 7 -63.52 -36.24 10.02
N SER A 8 -62.91 -37.38 10.40
CA SER A 8 -61.51 -37.45 10.83
C SER A 8 -60.54 -37.15 9.69
N ASP A 9 -60.80 -37.65 8.49
CA ASP A 9 -59.94 -37.45 7.34
C ASP A 9 -60.02 -36.01 6.80
N SER A 10 -61.22 -35.42 6.79
CA SER A 10 -61.40 -34.00 6.45
C SER A 10 -60.65 -33.05 7.41
N GLN A 11 -60.64 -33.38 8.71
CA GLN A 11 -59.91 -32.58 9.69
C GLN A 11 -58.38 -32.67 9.52
N LYS A 12 -57.85 -33.83 9.14
CA LYS A 12 -56.43 -34.00 8.80
C LYS A 12 -56.05 -33.22 7.55
N GLU A 13 -56.88 -33.26 6.52
CA GLU A 13 -56.67 -32.52 5.27
C GLU A 13 -56.59 -31.01 5.52
N LEU A 14 -57.48 -30.49 6.36
CA LEU A 14 -57.50 -29.08 6.74
C LEU A 14 -56.22 -28.68 7.50
N GLN A 15 -55.73 -29.54 8.41
CA GLN A 15 -54.44 -29.32 9.08
C GLN A 15 -53.26 -29.37 8.10
N LEU A 16 -53.27 -30.31 7.15
CA LEU A 16 -52.23 -30.44 6.14
C LEU A 16 -52.19 -29.20 5.23
N SER A 17 -53.35 -28.71 4.81
CA SER A 17 -53.48 -27.47 4.03
C SER A 17 -52.93 -26.28 4.80
N LYS A 18 -53.24 -26.16 6.10
CA LYS A 18 -52.69 -25.09 6.94
C LYS A 18 -51.17 -25.15 7.02
N LYS A 19 -50.58 -26.35 7.16
CA LYS A 19 -49.13 -26.55 7.14
C LYS A 19 -48.52 -26.23 5.78
N HIS A 20 -49.21 -26.57 4.70
CA HIS A 20 -48.78 -26.26 3.35
C HIS A 20 -48.68 -24.75 3.12
N GLU A 21 -49.71 -24.00 3.48
CA GLU A 21 -49.71 -22.52 3.41
C GLU A 21 -48.57 -21.91 4.24
N GLU A 22 -48.32 -22.44 5.44
CA GLU A 22 -47.19 -22.00 6.27
C GLU A 22 -45.84 -22.23 5.58
N ILE A 23 -45.66 -23.39 4.93
CA ILE A 23 -44.46 -23.73 4.17
C ILE A 23 -44.30 -22.81 2.95
N LEU A 24 -45.39 -22.57 2.21
CA LEU A 24 -45.38 -21.67 1.06
C LEU A 24 -45.01 -20.24 1.47
N GLY A 25 -45.57 -19.73 2.58
CA GLY A 25 -45.23 -18.42 3.11
C GLY A 25 -43.75 -18.30 3.46
N LYS A 26 -43.18 -19.30 4.15
CA LYS A 26 -41.73 -19.33 4.48
C LYS A 26 -40.88 -19.36 3.21
N ARG A 27 -41.27 -20.18 2.22
CA ARG A 27 -40.56 -20.28 0.93
C ARG A 27 -40.58 -18.95 0.18
N ALA A 28 -41.71 -18.26 0.14
CA ALA A 28 -41.83 -16.97 -0.52
C ALA A 28 -40.88 -15.93 0.08
N VAL A 29 -40.83 -15.82 1.42
CA VAL A 29 -39.91 -14.92 2.12
C VAL A 29 -38.45 -15.25 1.81
N LEU A 30 -38.08 -16.53 1.85
CA LEU A 30 -36.70 -16.95 1.57
C LEU A 30 -36.30 -16.63 0.12
N LEU A 31 -37.18 -16.88 -0.85
CA LEU A 31 -36.91 -16.55 -2.25
C LEU A 31 -36.71 -15.04 -2.45
N GLN A 32 -37.55 -14.22 -1.82
CA GLN A 32 -37.40 -12.77 -1.87
C GLN A 32 -36.06 -12.31 -1.27
N GLN A 33 -35.65 -12.88 -0.14
CA GLN A 33 -34.34 -12.58 0.47
C GLN A 33 -33.18 -12.99 -0.44
N MET A 34 -33.25 -14.17 -1.04
CA MET A 34 -32.24 -14.66 -1.97
C MET A 34 -32.13 -13.78 -3.21
N GLU A 35 -33.25 -13.31 -3.76
CA GLU A 35 -33.27 -12.40 -4.90
C GLU A 35 -32.59 -11.06 -4.57
N ILE A 36 -32.90 -10.48 -3.41
CA ILE A 36 -32.28 -9.25 -2.93
C ILE A 36 -30.76 -9.44 -2.78
N CYS A 37 -30.33 -10.53 -2.13
CA CYS A 37 -28.91 -10.82 -1.94
C CYS A 37 -28.18 -11.00 -3.28
N ASN A 38 -28.78 -11.73 -4.21
CA ASN A 38 -28.23 -11.96 -5.55
C ASN A 38 -28.07 -10.65 -6.32
N LYS A 39 -29.08 -9.79 -6.28
CA LYS A 39 -29.05 -8.46 -6.92
C LYS A 39 -27.91 -7.60 -6.34
N GLN A 40 -27.83 -7.50 -5.02
CA GLN A 40 -26.75 -6.77 -4.36
C GLN A 40 -25.36 -7.31 -4.73
N GLN A 41 -25.20 -8.64 -4.79
CA GLN A 41 -23.93 -9.24 -5.17
C GLN A 41 -23.57 -8.94 -6.62
N LYS A 42 -24.54 -8.97 -7.54
CA LYS A 42 -24.34 -8.59 -8.95
C LYS A 42 -23.90 -7.13 -9.07
N ASP A 43 -24.53 -6.23 -8.33
CA ASP A 43 -24.20 -4.80 -8.37
C ASP A 43 -22.80 -4.53 -7.81
N LYS A 44 -22.43 -5.19 -6.70
CA LYS A 44 -21.06 -5.13 -6.16
C LYS A 44 -20.02 -5.62 -7.17
N LYS A 45 -20.26 -6.77 -7.82
CA LYS A 45 -19.36 -7.31 -8.85
C LYS A 45 -19.22 -6.37 -10.04
N LYS A 46 -20.32 -5.78 -10.52
CA LYS A 46 -20.29 -4.79 -11.60
C LYS A 46 -19.46 -3.57 -11.21
N HIS A 47 -19.71 -3.01 -10.03
CA HIS A 47 -18.94 -1.87 -9.53
C HIS A 47 -17.44 -2.18 -9.42
N GLN A 48 -17.10 -3.34 -8.85
CA GLN A 48 -15.71 -3.79 -8.75
C GLN A 48 -15.05 -3.99 -10.12
N ALA A 49 -15.77 -4.56 -11.10
CA ALA A 49 -15.27 -4.73 -12.46
C ALA A 49 -14.97 -3.38 -13.12
N THR A 50 -15.86 -2.40 -12.99
CA THR A 50 -15.63 -1.04 -13.49
C THR A 50 -14.41 -0.40 -12.84
N MET A 51 -14.31 -0.44 -11.51
CA MET A 51 -13.15 0.12 -10.79
C MET A 51 -11.84 -0.55 -11.19
N SER A 52 -11.84 -1.88 -11.35
CA SER A 52 -10.69 -2.65 -11.82
C SER A 52 -10.30 -2.28 -13.26
N GLN A 53 -11.27 -2.05 -14.14
CA GLN A 53 -11.03 -1.63 -15.51
C GLN A 53 -10.38 -0.24 -15.55
N VAL A 54 -10.93 0.73 -14.82
CA VAL A 54 -10.37 2.08 -14.74
C VAL A 54 -8.96 2.07 -14.15
N ALA A 55 -8.72 1.27 -13.10
CA ALA A 55 -7.39 1.11 -12.54
C ALA A 55 -6.41 0.46 -13.53
N ARG A 56 -6.85 -0.53 -14.31
CA ARG A 56 -6.02 -1.14 -15.37
C ARG A 56 -5.65 -0.16 -16.47
N GLU A 57 -6.61 0.65 -16.93
CA GLU A 57 -6.38 1.68 -17.95
C GLU A 57 -5.36 2.72 -17.46
N ARG A 58 -5.58 3.26 -16.25
CA ARG A 58 -4.63 4.20 -15.63
C ARG A 58 -3.24 3.59 -15.46
N ASN A 59 -3.15 2.34 -15.01
CA ASN A 59 -1.86 1.68 -14.81
C ASN A 59 -1.15 1.44 -16.15
N ALA A 60 -1.89 1.11 -17.22
CA ALA A 60 -1.33 0.95 -18.55
C ALA A 60 -0.73 2.26 -19.07
N GLU A 61 -1.43 3.38 -18.91
CA GLU A 61 -0.94 4.72 -19.27
C GLU A 61 0.35 5.08 -18.51
N ILE A 62 0.36 4.86 -17.18
CA ILE A 62 1.55 5.10 -16.35
C ILE A 62 2.74 4.25 -16.82
N MET A 63 2.50 2.97 -17.15
CA MET A 63 3.56 2.08 -17.63
C MET A 63 4.10 2.54 -18.99
N GLU A 64 3.24 3.01 -19.88
CA GLU A 64 3.65 3.58 -21.17
C GLU A 64 4.51 4.83 -20.96
N ASP A 65 4.13 5.72 -20.05
CA ASP A 65 4.89 6.91 -19.70
C ASP A 65 6.27 6.58 -19.10
N PHE A 66 6.34 5.57 -18.23
CA PHE A 66 7.61 5.08 -17.71
C PHE A 66 8.49 4.53 -18.82
N GLN A 67 7.94 3.75 -19.75
CA GLN A 67 8.69 3.23 -20.88
C GLN A 67 9.21 4.37 -21.77
N LYS A 68 8.39 5.37 -22.07
CA LYS A 68 8.82 6.58 -22.81
C LYS A 68 9.90 7.36 -22.08
N LEU A 69 9.82 7.45 -20.74
CA LEU A 69 10.87 8.07 -19.93
C LEU A 69 12.17 7.26 -20.01
N GLU A 70 12.08 5.95 -19.85
CA GLU A 70 13.25 5.06 -19.90
C GLU A 70 13.95 5.14 -21.25
N GLU A 71 13.22 5.08 -22.37
CA GLU A 71 13.81 5.20 -23.71
C GLU A 71 14.48 6.55 -23.91
N ARG A 72 13.92 7.65 -23.37
CA ARG A 72 14.57 8.96 -23.38
C ARG A 72 15.87 8.97 -22.57
N PHE A 73 15.93 8.27 -21.45
CA PHE A 73 17.16 8.14 -20.67
C PHE A 73 18.19 7.24 -21.33
N ARG A 74 17.78 6.18 -22.02
CA ARG A 74 18.71 5.30 -22.76
C ARG A 74 19.34 5.99 -23.96
N THR A 75 18.57 6.80 -24.68
CA THR A 75 19.02 7.48 -25.90
C THR A 75 19.76 8.80 -25.64
N ARG A 76 19.60 9.39 -24.45
CA ARG A 76 20.26 10.64 -24.07
C ARG A 76 21.49 10.36 -23.19
N PRO A 77 22.68 10.92 -23.49
CA PRO A 77 23.78 10.92 -22.53
C PRO A 77 23.32 11.68 -21.27
N LEU A 78 23.22 10.97 -20.13
CA LEU A 78 22.69 11.55 -18.89
C LEU A 78 23.50 12.77 -18.42
N LEU A 79 24.82 12.74 -18.61
CA LEU A 79 25.76 13.77 -18.19
C LEU A 79 26.91 13.89 -19.20
N HIS A 80 27.55 15.06 -19.27
CA HIS A 80 28.76 15.25 -20.07
C HIS A 80 29.85 14.26 -19.63
N PRO A 81 30.65 13.68 -20.54
CA PRO A 81 31.69 12.70 -20.19
C PRO A 81 32.63 13.15 -19.06
N ASP A 82 32.96 14.44 -18.98
CA ASP A 82 33.79 14.99 -17.91
C ASP A 82 33.13 14.90 -16.53
N VAL A 83 31.81 15.10 -16.46
CA VAL A 83 31.04 14.97 -15.21
C VAL A 83 30.97 13.52 -14.79
N LEU A 84 30.80 12.59 -15.74
CA LEU A 84 30.85 11.15 -15.46
C LEU A 84 32.23 10.71 -14.94
N LYS A 85 33.30 11.20 -15.57
CA LYS A 85 34.68 10.95 -15.13
C LYS A 85 34.90 11.49 -13.72
N LEU A 86 34.48 12.73 -13.47
CA LEU A 86 34.57 13.35 -12.14
C LEU A 86 33.80 12.57 -11.09
N GLN A 87 32.56 12.17 -11.38
CA GLN A 87 31.74 11.37 -10.46
C GLN A 87 32.42 10.03 -10.15
N THR A 88 32.96 9.36 -11.17
CA THR A 88 33.66 8.07 -11.00
C THR A 88 34.90 8.24 -10.13
N CYS A 89 35.74 9.25 -10.39
CA CYS A 89 36.91 9.55 -9.58
C CYS A 89 36.54 9.94 -8.15
N TYR A 90 35.47 10.72 -7.98
CA TYR A 90 34.96 11.13 -6.67
C TYR A 90 34.53 9.93 -5.85
N TRP A 91 33.68 9.04 -6.39
CA TRP A 91 33.25 7.84 -5.66
C TRP A 91 34.41 6.90 -5.35
N ALA A 92 35.36 6.73 -6.27
CA ALA A 92 36.57 5.95 -6.00
C ALA A 92 37.41 6.54 -4.85
N LEU A 93 37.54 7.88 -4.79
CA LEU A 93 38.21 8.56 -3.70
C LEU A 93 37.45 8.42 -2.37
N VAL A 94 36.12 8.54 -2.41
CA VAL A 94 35.25 8.31 -1.24
C VAL A 94 35.42 6.88 -0.72
N GLU A 95 35.39 5.87 -1.60
CA GLU A 95 35.60 4.47 -1.23
C GLU A 95 37.00 4.24 -0.65
N GLN A 96 38.03 4.88 -1.22
CA GLN A 96 39.39 4.82 -0.68
C GLN A 96 39.48 5.43 0.73
N LYS A 97 38.75 6.52 0.98
CA LYS A 97 38.77 7.22 2.26
C LYS A 97 37.78 6.67 3.28
N LEU A 98 36.78 5.89 2.85
CA LEU A 98 35.75 5.33 3.71
C LEU A 98 36.30 4.58 4.94
N PRO A 99 37.37 3.77 4.84
CA PRO A 99 37.95 3.08 6.01
C PRO A 99 38.49 4.03 7.09
N GLU A 100 39.06 5.18 6.69
CA GLU A 100 39.55 6.20 7.63
C GLU A 100 38.39 6.78 8.45
N TRP A 101 37.20 6.87 7.84
CA TRP A 101 35.99 7.41 8.45
C TRP A 101 35.12 6.36 9.14
N GLU A 102 35.34 5.07 8.91
CA GLU A 102 34.46 3.98 9.36
C GLU A 102 34.22 4.00 10.88
N SER A 103 35.28 4.14 11.68
CA SER A 103 35.17 4.17 13.14
C SER A 103 34.42 5.39 13.65
N TYR A 104 34.56 6.54 12.99
CA TYR A 104 33.80 7.76 13.31
C TYR A 104 32.34 7.64 12.89
N LEU A 105 32.06 7.15 11.68
CA LEU A 105 30.71 6.95 11.17
C LEU A 105 29.93 5.92 12.00
N LEU A 106 30.63 4.96 12.61
CA LEU A 106 30.08 3.99 13.56
C LEU A 106 30.00 4.52 15.01
N GLY A 107 30.41 5.77 15.28
CA GLY A 107 30.33 6.40 16.59
C GLY A 107 31.35 5.89 17.61
N LYS A 108 32.43 5.22 17.16
CA LYS A 108 33.45 4.58 18.02
C LYS A 108 34.68 5.46 18.25
N SER A 109 34.91 6.47 17.41
CA SER A 109 36.07 7.37 17.50
C SER A 109 35.69 8.81 17.12
N GLN A 110 36.59 9.76 17.38
CA GLN A 110 36.49 11.12 16.87
C GLN A 110 36.73 11.14 15.34
N ALA A 111 36.25 12.19 14.67
CA ALA A 111 36.43 12.35 13.23
C ALA A 111 37.93 12.39 12.86
N PRO A 112 38.34 11.76 11.75
CA PRO A 112 39.70 11.90 11.26
C PRO A 112 39.99 13.38 10.98
N LEU A 113 41.01 13.94 11.62
CA LEU A 113 41.51 15.26 11.27
C LEU A 113 42.14 15.15 9.89
N SER A 114 41.58 15.81 8.87
CA SER A 114 42.20 15.82 7.55
C SER A 114 43.60 16.41 7.67
N ALA A 115 44.57 15.78 7.01
CA ALA A 115 45.97 16.23 7.03
C ALA A 115 46.14 17.68 6.53
N GLU A 116 45.13 18.25 5.84
CA GLU A 116 45.11 19.65 5.43
C GLU A 116 44.87 20.63 6.58
N MET A 117 44.21 20.24 7.68
CA MET A 117 43.97 21.15 8.83
C MET A 117 45.19 21.33 9.74
N VAL A 118 46.21 20.49 9.64
CA VAL A 118 47.40 20.54 10.52
C VAL A 118 48.41 21.62 10.08
N SER A 119 48.24 22.23 8.91
CA SER A 119 49.08 23.35 8.46
C SER A 119 48.57 24.74 8.86
N GLN A 120 47.41 24.84 9.53
CA GLN A 120 46.93 26.09 10.12
C GLN A 120 46.82 25.93 11.64
N GLY A 121 47.99 25.99 12.28
CA GLY A 121 48.09 26.11 13.73
C GLY A 121 47.61 27.46 14.23
N LEU A 122 46.56 27.39 15.06
CA LEU A 122 46.34 28.08 16.35
C LEU A 122 45.48 29.35 16.44
N LYS A 123 44.65 29.28 17.51
CA LYS A 123 43.91 30.29 18.30
C LYS A 123 42.41 30.39 17.98
N ASP A 124 41.45 30.22 18.89
CA ASP A 124 41.40 30.01 20.34
C ASP A 124 40.03 29.37 20.72
N THR A 125 40.05 28.54 21.76
CA THR A 125 39.16 28.46 22.95
C THR A 125 37.62 28.62 22.86
N GLU A 126 36.94 27.62 23.46
CA GLU A 126 35.61 27.63 24.12
C GLU A 126 34.38 28.15 23.35
N ASN A 127 33.43 27.25 23.04
CA ASN A 127 32.15 27.25 23.77
C ASN A 127 31.17 26.14 23.34
N ASN A 128 30.58 25.53 24.37
CA ASN A 128 29.24 24.95 24.46
C ASN A 128 28.92 23.60 23.81
N SER A 129 28.93 22.60 24.69
CA SER A 129 28.14 21.38 24.63
C SER A 129 26.63 21.61 24.49
N SER A 130 26.00 20.76 23.67
CA SER A 130 24.66 20.12 23.79
C SER A 130 23.74 20.32 22.56
N PRO A 131 22.74 19.45 22.33
CA PRO A 131 22.89 18.14 21.69
C PRO A 131 21.99 18.00 20.44
N ALA A 132 22.19 16.90 19.72
CA ALA A 132 21.47 16.45 18.54
C ALA A 132 20.00 16.92 18.39
N LEU A 133 19.68 17.56 17.26
CA LEU A 133 18.31 17.60 16.73
C LEU A 133 18.30 17.10 15.30
N SER A 134 17.89 15.84 15.15
CA SER A 134 17.61 15.15 13.91
C SER A 134 16.56 15.91 13.07
N LYS A 135 16.98 16.79 12.18
CA LYS A 135 16.13 17.33 11.11
C LYS A 135 16.49 16.68 9.79
N GLY A 136 15.99 15.47 9.58
CA GLY A 136 16.23 14.73 8.34
C GLY A 136 15.22 13.64 8.03
N ARG A 137 14.07 13.60 8.73
CA ARG A 137 12.99 12.68 8.35
C ARG A 137 11.88 13.47 7.65
N PRO A 138 11.45 13.07 6.44
CA PRO A 138 10.27 13.64 5.83
C PRO A 138 9.04 13.35 6.70
N PRO A 139 8.04 14.25 6.73
CA PRO A 139 6.86 14.08 7.56
C PRO A 139 6.10 12.82 7.14
N ARG A 140 5.83 11.92 8.09
CA ARG A 140 4.96 10.76 7.86
C ARG A 140 3.50 11.22 7.74
N PRO A 141 2.70 10.63 6.83
CA PRO A 141 1.27 10.89 6.79
C PRO A 141 0.61 10.47 8.10
N LYS A 142 -0.30 11.30 8.63
CA LYS A 142 -1.11 10.95 9.80
C LYS A 142 -2.12 9.86 9.40
N LEU A 143 -2.20 8.79 10.21
CA LEU A 143 -3.30 7.85 10.14
C LEU A 143 -4.58 8.61 10.48
N ARG A 144 -5.51 8.64 9.53
CA ARG A 144 -6.84 9.22 9.73
C ARG A 144 -7.63 8.23 10.56
N SER A 145 -7.95 8.60 11.81
CA SER A 145 -8.96 7.91 12.60
C SER A 145 -10.29 7.97 11.85
N ALA A 146 -10.93 6.82 11.68
CA ALA A 146 -12.27 6.73 11.17
C ALA A 146 -13.24 7.04 12.33
N ASP A 147 -14.07 8.05 12.13
CA ASP A 147 -15.39 8.18 12.76
C ASP A 147 -16.44 7.96 11.67
#